data_AF-A0A968HLT4-F1
#
_entry.id   AF-A0A968HLT4-F1
#
_cell.length_a   1.000
_cell.length_b   1.000
_cell.length_c   1.000
_cell.angle_alpha   90.00
_cell.angle_beta   90.00
_cell.angle_gamma   90.00
#
_symmetry.space_group_name_H-M   'P 1'
#
loop_
_entity.id
_entity.type
_entity.pdbx_description
1 polymer ?
#
loop_
_entity_poly.entity_id
_entity_poly.type
_entity_poly.pdbx_seq_one_letter_code
_entity_poly.pdbx_strand_id
1 'polypeptide(L)' 'MSESIPGEVGEYLDALSDERREALILRHVFDHSIDDIAELTGVSRNTVKDRLRVAREQIRKLIHRAEVIAIGRGRSSR' A
#
# COMPACT_ATOMS: atom_id res chain seq x y z
N MET A 1 1.62 -7.53 21.24
CA MET A 1 1.31 -7.97 19.86
C MET A 1 2.54 -7.62 19.05
N SER A 2 3.24 -8.59 18.47
CA SER A 2 4.42 -8.28 17.66
C SER A 2 3.98 -7.40 16.49
N GLU A 3 4.52 -6.18 16.44
CA GLU A 3 4.22 -5.12 15.48
C GLU A 3 4.90 -5.40 14.13
N SER A 4 4.86 -6.64 13.68
CA SER A 4 5.57 -7.11 12.49
C SER A 4 4.54 -7.52 11.45
N ILE A 5 4.52 -6.76 10.36
CA ILE A 5 3.76 -7.10 9.16
C ILE A 5 4.44 -8.33 8.54
N PRO A 6 3.69 -9.39 8.15
CA PRO A 6 4.28 -10.50 7.41
C PRO A 6 4.89 -10.01 6.09
N GLY A 7 5.92 -10.68 5.56
CA GLY A 7 6.52 -10.30 4.28
C GLY A 7 7.30 -8.98 4.29
N GLU A 8 7.83 -8.59 3.13
CA GLU A 8 8.57 -7.34 2.99
C GLU A 8 7.67 -6.21 2.48
N VAL A 9 7.89 -4.99 2.97
CA VAL A 9 7.12 -3.80 2.53
C VAL A 9 7.22 -3.60 1.01
N GLY A 10 8.38 -3.90 0.42
CA GLY A 10 8.62 -3.81 -1.02
C GLY A 10 7.65 -4.66 -1.84
N GLU A 11 7.40 -5.90 -1.41
CA GLU A 11 6.48 -6.83 -2.10
C GLU A 11 5.05 -6.28 -2.18
N TYR A 12 4.61 -5.57 -1.13
CA TYR A 12 3.28 -4.94 -1.11
C TYR A 12 3.19 -3.71 -2.00
N LEU A 13 4.28 -2.94 -2.11
CA LEU A 13 4.35 -1.78 -2.99
C LEU A 13 4.43 -2.19 -4.46
N ASP A 14 5.15 -3.27 -4.76
CA ASP A 14 5.34 -3.77 -6.13
C ASP A 14 4.08 -4.45 -6.67
N ALA A 15 3.13 -4.81 -5.80
CA ALA A 15 1.81 -5.31 -6.21
C ALA A 15 0.83 -4.19 -6.65
N LEU A 16 1.17 -2.92 -6.42
CA LEU A 16 0.36 -1.77 -6.85
C LEU A 16 0.60 -1.43 -8.32
N SER A 17 -0.35 -0.73 -8.95
CA SER A 17 -0.05 -0.07 -10.22
C SER A 17 0.93 1.09 -10.00
N ASP A 18 1.70 1.42 -11.04
CA ASP A 18 2.72 2.47 -10.97
C ASP A 18 2.16 3.79 -10.45
N GLU A 19 0.95 4.19 -10.88
CA GLU A 19 0.35 5.45 -10.47
C GLU A 19 -0.11 5.45 -9.00
N ARG A 20 -0.47 4.27 -8.47
CA ARG A 20 -0.84 4.10 -7.06
C ARG A 20 0.39 4.10 -6.17
N ARG A 21 1.46 3.43 -6.62
CA ARG A 21 2.76 3.40 -5.96
C ARG A 21 3.38 4.79 -5.92
N GLU A 22 3.39 5.51 -7.05
CA GLU A 22 3.85 6.89 -7.16
C GLU A 22 3.09 7.81 -6.18
N ALA A 23 1.76 7.76 -6.17
CA ALA A 23 0.95 8.57 -5.26
C ALA A 23 1.27 8.31 -3.78
N LEU A 24 1.50 7.05 -3.39
CA LEU A 24 1.90 6.70 -2.02
C LEU A 24 3.28 7.22 -1.67
N ILE A 25 4.25 7.07 -2.58
CA ILE A 25 5.64 7.53 -2.37
C ILE A 25 5.65 9.06 -2.21
N LEU A 26 5.02 9.79 -3.13
CA LEU A 26 4.91 11.25 -3.03
C LEU A 26 4.24 11.68 -1.73
N ARG A 27 3.19 10.98 -1.31
CA ARG A 27 2.46 11.32 -0.09
C ARG A 27 3.21 11.01 1.20
N HIS A 28 3.90 9.88 1.30
CA HIS A 28 4.40 9.36 2.57
C HIS A 28 5.93 9.43 2.71
N VAL A 29 6.66 9.39 1.59
CA VAL A 29 8.12 9.49 1.59
C VAL A 29 8.55 10.95 1.40
N PHE A 30 7.86 11.67 0.51
CA PHE A 30 8.16 13.08 0.21
C PHE A 30 7.23 14.07 0.92
N ASP A 31 6.27 13.59 1.73
CA ASP A 31 5.31 14.39 2.51
C ASP A 31 4.51 15.42 1.70
N HIS A 32 4.25 15.14 0.42
CA HIS A 32 3.49 16.04 -0.44
C HIS A 32 2.00 16.10 -0.07
N SER A 33 1.43 17.29 -0.21
CA SER A 33 -0.02 17.49 -0.09
C SER A 33 -0.76 16.83 -1.27
N ILE A 34 -2.08 16.61 -1.15
CA ILE A 34 -2.88 16.10 -2.28
C ILE A 34 -2.86 17.08 -3.46
N ASP A 35 -2.75 18.38 -3.16
CA ASP A 35 -2.66 19.44 -4.16
C ASP A 35 -1.34 19.36 -4.91
N ASP A 36 -0.22 19.28 -4.18
CA ASP A 36 1.12 19.20 -4.78
C ASP A 36 1.23 17.95 -5.66
N ILE A 37 0.69 16.81 -5.22
CA ILE A 37 0.69 15.58 -6.01
C ILE A 37 -0.16 15.74 -7.28
N ALA A 38 -1.31 16.40 -7.19
CA ALA A 38 -2.17 16.65 -8.34
C ALA A 38 -1.45 17.54 -9.38
N GLU A 39 -0.75 18.57 -8.92
CA GLU A 39 0.08 19.44 -9.76
C GLU A 39 1.25 18.68 -10.39
N LEU A 40 2.04 17.95 -9.59
CA LEU A 40 3.21 17.19 -10.06
C LEU A 40 2.85 16.11 -11.07
N THR A 41 1.70 15.44 -10.91
CA THR A 41 1.30 14.31 -11.76
C THR A 41 0.31 14.70 -12.86
N GLY A 42 -0.12 15.97 -12.91
CA GLY A 42 -1.04 16.49 -13.93
C GLY A 42 -2.44 15.90 -13.91
N VAL A 43 -2.88 15.32 -12.77
CA VAL A 43 -4.22 14.75 -12.61
C VAL A 43 -5.06 15.52 -11.59
N SER A 44 -6.37 15.27 -11.54
CA SER A 44 -7.23 15.94 -10.55
C SER A 44 -6.92 15.51 -9.11
N ARG A 45 -7.18 16.39 -8.13
CA ARG A 45 -7.14 16.04 -6.69
C ARG A 45 -7.97 14.80 -6.35
N ASN A 46 -9.11 14.62 -7.01
CA ASN A 46 -9.98 13.46 -6.78
C ASN A 46 -9.33 12.17 -7.29
N THR A 47 -8.65 12.22 -8.44
CA THR A 47 -7.86 11.11 -8.96
C THR A 47 -6.75 10.72 -7.99
N VAL A 48 -6.03 11.70 -7.41
CA VAL A 48 -5.00 11.42 -6.38
C VAL A 48 -5.62 10.76 -5.14
N LYS A 49 -6.74 11.29 -4.63
CA LYS A 49 -7.47 10.71 -3.49
C LYS A 49 -7.87 9.27 -3.77
N ASP A 50 -8.38 8.98 -4.96
CA ASP A 50 -8.77 7.63 -5.36
C ASP A 50 -7.57 6.69 -5.49
N ARG A 51 -6.48 7.13 -6.11
CA ARG A 51 -5.22 6.36 -6.17
C ARG A 51 -4.76 5.99 -4.77
N LEU A 52 -4.68 6.95 -3.86
CA LEU A 52 -4.28 6.76 -2.48
C LEU A 52 -5.23 5.82 -1.70
N ARG A 53 -6.54 6.00 -1.86
CA ARG A 53 -7.56 5.16 -1.20
C ARG A 53 -7.46 3.71 -1.67
N VAL A 54 -7.44 3.50 -2.98
CA VAL A 54 -7.39 2.16 -3.58
C VAL A 54 -6.05 1.48 -3.27
N ALA A 55 -4.94 2.21 -3.29
CA ALA A 55 -3.62 1.68 -2.93
C ALA A 55 -3.61 1.14 -1.49
N ARG A 56 -4.09 1.93 -0.52
CA ARG A 56 -4.17 1.51 0.89
C ARG A 56 -5.07 0.28 1.07
N GLU A 57 -6.23 0.27 0.42
CA GLU A 57 -7.16 -0.86 0.50
C GLU A 57 -6.54 -2.15 -0.07
N GLN A 58 -5.81 -2.03 -1.18
CA GLN A 58 -5.11 -3.16 -1.80
C GLN A 58 -4.00 -3.70 -0.89
N ILE A 59 -3.16 -2.83 -0.32
CA ILE A 59 -2.11 -3.23 0.65
C ILE A 59 -2.73 -3.93 1.86
N ARG A 60 -3.79 -3.39 2.45
CA ARG A 60 -4.49 -4.01 3.60
C ARG A 60 -4.96 -5.43 3.28
N LYS A 61 -5.50 -5.66 2.09
CA LYS A 61 -5.93 -6.99 1.64
C LYS A 61 -4.75 -7.96 1.48
N LEU A 62 -3.62 -7.49 0.96
CA LEU A 62 -2.42 -8.31 0.78
C LEU A 62 -1.81 -8.71 2.12
N ILE A 63 -1.71 -7.78 3.06
CA ILE A 63 -1.24 -8.04 4.42
C ILE A 63 -2.14 -9.07 5.09
N HIS A 64 -3.46 -8.86 5.06
CA HIS A 64 -4.41 -9.78 5.68
C HIS A 64 -4.32 -11.20 5.11
N ARG A 65 -4.16 -11.33 3.79
CA ARG A 65 -3.93 -12.64 3.14
C ARG A 65 -2.63 -13.28 3.63
N ALA A 66 -1.55 -12.52 3.73
CA ALA A 66 -0.27 -13.02 4.22
C ALA A 66 -0.35 -13.48 5.68
N GLU A 67 -1.07 -12.76 6.55
CA GLU A 67 -1.35 -13.14 7.94
C GLU A 67 -2.09 -14.48 8.02
N VAL A 68 -3.17 -14.64 7.25
CA VAL A 68 -3.95 -15.88 7.21
C VAL A 68 -3.08 -17.06 6.78
N ILE A 69 -2.24 -16.88 5.77
CA ILE A 69 -1.31 -17.91 5.28
C ILE A 69 -0.27 -18.26 6.35
N ALA A 70 0.32 -17.26 7.02
CA ALA A 70 1.31 -17.47 8.08
C ALA A 70 0.72 -18.28 9.25
N ILE A 71 -0.51 -17.96 9.67
CA ILE A 71 -1.23 -18.69 10.72
C ILE A 71 -1.54 -20.13 10.28
N GLY A 72 -1.93 -20.34 9.02
CA GLY A 72 -2.18 -21.67 8.45
C GLY A 72 -0.96 -22.59 8.48
N ARG A 73 0.21 -22.07 8.09
CA ARG A 73 1.49 -22.82 8.13
C ARG A 73 1.87 -23.23 9.55
N GLY A 74 1.65 -22.35 10.54
CA GLY A 74 1.95 -22.65 11.95
C GLY A 74 1.08 -23.76 12.56
N ARG A 75 -0.13 -24.00 12.02
CA ARG A 75 -1.04 -25.06 12.49
C ARG A 75 -0.77 -26.43 11.87
N SER A 76 -0.16 -26.51 10.69
CA SER A 76 0.14 -27.78 10.03
C SER A 76 1.43 -28.45 10.52
N SER A 77 2.22 -27.76 11.34
CA SER A 77 3.49 -28.24 11.89
C SER A 77 3.39 -28.71 13.35
N ARG A 78 2.18 -28.95 13.86
CA ARG A 78 1.90 -29.47 15.21
C ARG A 78 1.11 -30.76 15.17
#